data_AF-A0A0W8FAE5-F1
#
_entry.id   AF-A0A0W8FAE5-F1
#
_cell.length_a   1.000
_cell.length_b   1.000
_cell.length_c   1.000
_cell.angle_alpha   90.00
_cell.angle_beta   90.00
_cell.angle_gamma   90.00
#
_symmetry.space_group_name_H-M   'P 1'
#
loop_
_entity.id
_entity.type
_entity.pdbx_description
1 polymer ?
#
loop_
_entity_poly.entity_id
_entity_poly.type
_entity_poly.pdbx_seq_one_letter_code
_entity_poly.pdbx_strand_id
1 'polypeptide(L)'
;MDKTTRNLIIGLAALIILAPLGLLAVGETFGEWGNEELVEKIGYVPEGLEELSSLWSAPMPDYALPGMGDSMTAASAAYILSAVIGVIIGGGLLYILGKRIAKD
;
A
#
# COMPACT_ATOMS: atom_id res chain seq x y z
N MET A 1 -27.35 12.78 -7.83
CA MET A 1 -26.45 11.62 -7.94
C MET A 1 -27.26 10.45 -8.47
N ASP A 2 -26.86 9.87 -9.59
CA ASP A 2 -27.56 8.73 -10.19
C ASP A 2 -27.35 7.45 -9.35
N LYS A 3 -28.16 6.42 -9.63
CA LYS A 3 -28.16 5.16 -8.88
C LYS A 3 -26.82 4.45 -8.93
N THR A 4 -26.11 4.51 -10.06
CA THR A 4 -24.82 3.86 -10.25
C THR A 4 -23.75 4.54 -9.41
N THR A 5 -23.64 5.85 -9.49
CA THR A 5 -22.71 6.65 -8.67
C THR A 5 -22.97 6.46 -7.18
N ARG A 6 -24.25 6.44 -6.77
CA ARG A 6 -24.62 6.17 -5.37
C ARG A 6 -24.16 4.79 -4.90
N ASN A 7 -24.42 3.75 -5.69
CA ASN A 7 -24.03 2.39 -5.35
C ASN A 7 -22.51 2.23 -5.29
N LEU A 8 -21.78 2.87 -6.22
CA LEU A 8 -20.33 2.90 -6.21
C LEU A 8 -19.79 3.52 -4.92
N ILE A 9 -20.31 4.67 -4.52
CA ILE A 9 -19.90 5.34 -3.27
C ILE A 9 -20.17 4.46 -2.05
N ILE A 10 -21.34 3.81 -1.99
CA ILE A 10 -21.66 2.88 -0.89
C ILE A 10 -20.65 1.71 -0.86
N GLY A 11 -20.35 1.12 -2.02
CA GLY A 11 -19.36 0.06 -2.12
C GLY A 11 -17.96 0.50 -1.67
N LEU A 12 -17.51 1.67 -2.13
CA LEU A 12 -16.22 2.25 -1.73
C LEU A 12 -16.18 2.57 -0.22
N ALA A 13 -17.26 3.12 0.34
CA ALA A 13 -17.36 3.38 1.77
C ALA A 13 -17.29 2.08 2.59
N ALA A 14 -17.96 1.03 2.14
CA ALA A 14 -17.87 -0.29 2.78
C ALA A 14 -16.43 -0.83 2.73
N LEU A 15 -15.75 -0.74 1.57
CA LEU A 15 -14.36 -1.17 1.44
C LEU A 15 -13.40 -0.36 2.33
N ILE A 16 -13.58 0.95 2.45
CA ILE A 16 -12.76 1.79 3.35
C ILE A 16 -12.88 1.35 4.81
N ILE A 17 -14.06 0.89 5.24
CA ILE A 17 -14.28 0.41 6.60
C ILE A 17 -13.71 -1.00 6.78
N LEU A 18 -13.86 -1.86 5.78
CA LEU A 18 -13.43 -3.26 5.86
C LEU A 18 -11.91 -3.45 5.69
N ALA A 19 -11.26 -2.61 4.86
CA ALA A 19 -9.83 -2.70 4.59
C ALA A 19 -8.94 -2.64 5.86
N PRO A 20 -9.11 -1.71 6.81
CA PRO A 20 -8.28 -1.66 8.01
C PRO A 20 -8.52 -2.82 8.99
N LEU A 21 -9.59 -3.61 8.83
CA LEU A 21 -9.77 -4.82 9.64
C LEU A 21 -8.66 -5.85 9.40
N GLY A 22 -8.00 -5.80 8.23
CA GLY A 22 -6.82 -6.61 7.94
C GLY A 22 -5.65 -6.36 8.90
N LEU A 23 -5.55 -5.16 9.49
CA LEU A 23 -4.51 -4.85 10.49
C LEU A 23 -4.68 -5.62 11.80
N LEU A 24 -5.85 -6.23 12.03
CA LEU A 24 -6.08 -7.10 13.18
C LEU A 24 -5.61 -8.54 12.95
N ALA A 25 -5.29 -8.91 11.70
CA ALA A 25 -4.75 -10.21 11.39
C ALA A 25 -3.31 -10.33 11.93
N VAL A 26 -2.94 -11.52 12.40
CA VAL A 26 -1.61 -11.77 12.95
C VAL A 26 -0.67 -12.17 11.82
N GLY A 27 0.48 -11.49 11.74
CA GLY A 27 1.56 -11.77 10.79
C GLY A 27 1.58 -10.81 9.60
N GLU A 28 2.70 -10.85 8.86
CA GLU A 28 2.90 -10.02 7.66
C GLU A 28 1.89 -10.31 6.55
N THR A 29 1.55 -9.28 5.80
CA THR A 29 0.64 -9.32 4.66
C THR A 29 1.12 -10.34 3.63
N PHE A 30 0.21 -11.27 3.25
CA PHE A 30 0.52 -12.30 2.28
C PHE A 30 0.92 -11.67 0.94
N GLY A 31 2.13 -11.98 0.47
CA GLY A 31 2.66 -11.49 -0.80
C GLY A 31 3.47 -10.19 -0.71
N GLU A 32 3.59 -9.58 0.48
CA GLU A 32 4.54 -8.46 0.73
C GLU A 32 5.78 -8.92 1.49
N TRP A 33 6.09 -10.22 1.46
CA TRP A 33 7.24 -10.79 2.14
C TRP A 33 8.55 -10.40 1.44
N GLY A 34 9.53 -9.97 2.22
CA GLY A 34 10.90 -9.82 1.80
C GLY A 34 11.64 -11.16 1.73
N ASN A 35 12.91 -11.09 1.37
CA ASN A 35 13.78 -12.27 1.24
C ASN A 35 13.96 -12.96 2.60
N GLU A 36 14.06 -12.16 3.66
CA GLU A 36 14.20 -12.62 5.05
C GLU A 36 12.96 -13.42 5.48
N GLU A 37 11.75 -12.88 5.27
CA GLU A 37 10.50 -13.57 5.62
C GLU A 37 10.27 -14.83 4.78
N LEU A 38 10.73 -14.84 3.52
CA LEU A 38 10.69 -16.04 2.67
C LEU A 38 11.57 -17.15 3.26
N VAL A 39 12.79 -16.83 3.70
CA VAL A 39 13.66 -17.81 4.37
C VAL A 39 13.00 -18.33 5.65
N GLU A 40 12.38 -17.47 6.45
CA GLU A 40 11.70 -17.89 7.68
C GLU A 40 10.48 -18.78 7.42
N LYS A 41 9.69 -18.50 6.38
CA LYS A 41 8.43 -19.21 6.11
C LYS A 41 8.59 -20.48 5.28
N ILE A 42 9.47 -20.46 4.28
CA ILE A 42 9.62 -21.55 3.31
C ILE A 42 11.05 -22.10 3.22
N GLY A 43 12.02 -21.53 3.94
CA GLY A 43 13.37 -22.07 4.09
C GLY A 43 14.37 -21.67 3.01
N TYR A 44 13.97 -20.88 2.00
CA TYR A 44 14.85 -20.38 0.95
C TYR A 44 14.24 -19.18 0.22
N VAL A 45 15.08 -18.44 -0.52
CA VAL A 45 14.65 -17.40 -1.47
C VAL A 45 14.77 -17.97 -2.89
N PRO A 46 13.71 -17.95 -3.71
CA PRO A 46 13.83 -18.29 -5.14
C PRO A 46 14.81 -17.36 -5.85
N GLU A 47 15.74 -17.91 -6.63
CA GLU A 47 16.83 -17.17 -7.30
C GLU A 47 16.32 -15.97 -8.14
N GLY A 48 15.24 -16.16 -8.89
CA GLY A 48 14.63 -15.06 -9.64
C GLY A 48 14.05 -13.94 -8.77
N LEU A 49 13.55 -14.25 -7.57
CA LEU A 49 13.11 -13.22 -6.62
C LEU A 49 14.31 -12.50 -5.99
N GLU A 50 15.39 -13.22 -5.70
CA GLU A 50 16.63 -12.64 -5.18
C GLU A 50 17.20 -11.61 -6.18
N GLU A 51 17.29 -11.96 -7.47
CA GLU A 51 17.76 -11.04 -8.52
C GLU A 51 16.86 -9.79 -8.63
N LEU A 52 15.53 -9.99 -8.65
CA LEU A 52 14.57 -8.90 -8.79
C LEU A 52 14.48 -8.00 -7.55
N SER A 53 14.78 -8.54 -6.36
CA SER A 53 14.67 -7.80 -5.09
C SER A 53 15.56 -6.55 -5.05
N SER A 54 16.69 -6.58 -5.77
CA SER A 54 17.65 -5.48 -5.85
C SER A 54 17.28 -4.38 -6.87
N LEU A 55 16.32 -4.63 -7.76
CA LEU A 55 15.99 -3.70 -8.86
C LEU A 55 15.32 -2.41 -8.38
N TRP A 56 14.63 -2.46 -7.25
CA TRP A 56 13.89 -1.34 -6.72
C TRP A 56 13.92 -1.34 -5.20
N SER A 57 14.38 -0.23 -4.63
CA SER A 57 14.25 0.04 -3.20
C SER A 57 13.19 1.10 -2.99
N ALA A 58 12.21 0.81 -2.14
CA ALA A 58 11.17 1.78 -1.81
C ALA A 58 11.81 3.05 -1.20
N PRO A 59 11.40 4.26 -1.62
CA PRO A 59 11.94 5.51 -1.06
C PRO A 59 11.70 5.68 0.45
N MET A 60 10.66 5.04 0.98
CA MET A 60 10.31 5.00 2.40
C MET A 60 9.94 3.55 2.76
N PRO A 61 10.93 2.68 3.05
CA PRO A 61 10.64 1.34 3.52
C PRO A 61 9.89 1.42 4.86
N ASP A 62 8.92 0.53 5.04
CA ASP A 62 8.08 0.43 6.25
C ASP A 62 7.36 1.72 6.64
N TYR A 63 7.22 2.67 5.70
CA TYR A 63 6.66 4.00 5.93
C TYR A 63 7.42 4.80 7.00
N ALA A 64 8.68 4.45 7.28
CA ALA A 64 9.50 5.10 8.29
C ALA A 64 10.07 6.42 7.78
N LEU A 65 10.03 7.45 8.64
CA LEU A 65 10.65 8.74 8.35
C LEU A 65 12.03 8.82 9.02
N PRO A 66 13.07 9.33 8.32
CA PRO A 66 14.39 9.52 8.92
C PRO A 66 14.32 10.42 10.15
N GLY A 67 14.88 9.98 11.28
CA GLY A 67 14.90 10.74 12.53
C GLY A 67 13.59 10.69 13.34
N MET A 68 12.64 9.85 12.93
CA MET A 68 11.49 9.51 13.76
C MET A 68 11.94 8.54 14.86
N GLY A 69 11.73 8.88 16.13
CA GLY A 69 11.98 7.93 17.23
C GLY A 69 10.93 6.82 17.26
N ASP A 70 11.18 5.78 18.06
CA ASP A 70 10.37 4.54 18.15
C ASP A 70 8.97 4.72 18.80
N SER A 71 8.42 5.93 18.78
CA SER A 71 7.08 6.19 19.32
C SER A 71 6.02 5.61 18.40
N MET A 72 5.17 4.73 18.94
CA MET A 72 4.02 4.16 18.24
C MET A 72 3.11 5.22 17.60
N THR A 73 2.97 6.38 18.24
CA THR A 73 2.19 7.51 17.70
C THR A 73 2.82 8.11 16.45
N ALA A 74 4.15 8.19 16.42
CA ALA A 74 4.89 8.74 15.30
C ALA A 74 4.86 7.77 14.11
N ALA A 75 5.08 6.47 14.36
CA ALA A 75 4.95 5.43 13.34
C ALA A 75 3.54 5.40 12.73
N SER A 76 2.50 5.44 13.56
CA SER A 76 1.10 5.48 13.08
C SER A 76 0.80 6.72 12.24
N ALA A 77 1.34 7.88 12.63
CA ALA A 77 1.18 9.12 11.88
C ALA A 77 1.91 9.06 10.52
N ALA A 78 3.13 8.50 10.48
CA ALA A 78 3.89 8.32 9.25
C ALA A 78 3.21 7.34 8.28
N TYR A 79 2.63 6.25 8.81
CA TYR A 79 1.83 5.30 8.05
C TYR A 79 0.61 5.97 7.40
N ILE A 80 -0.18 6.71 8.18
CA ILE A 80 -1.36 7.43 7.66
C ILE A 80 -0.95 8.50 6.64
N LEU A 81 0.12 9.25 6.91
CA LEU A 81 0.64 10.25 5.98
C LEU A 81 1.04 9.62 4.65
N SER A 82 1.75 8.49 4.70
CA SER A 82 2.15 7.74 3.51
C SER A 82 0.94 7.26 2.71
N ALA A 83 -0.10 6.77 3.37
CA ALA A 83 -1.34 6.38 2.71
C ALA A 83 -2.02 7.56 1.99
N VAL A 84 -2.09 8.73 2.64
CA VAL A 84 -2.65 9.95 2.02
C VAL A 84 -1.84 10.36 0.79
N ILE A 85 -0.51 10.38 0.89
CA ILE A 85 0.38 10.72 -0.22
C ILE A 85 0.17 9.74 -1.38
N GLY A 86 0.14 8.42 -1.10
CA GLY A 86 -0.08 7.38 -2.08
C GLY A 86 -1.42 7.53 -2.82
N VAL A 87 -2.51 7.82 -2.10
CA VAL A 87 -3.83 8.05 -2.69
C VAL A 87 -3.84 9.29 -3.59
N ILE A 88 -3.21 10.38 -3.17
CA ILE A 88 -3.13 11.61 -3.97
C ILE A 88 -2.33 11.36 -5.26
N ILE A 89 -1.17 10.72 -5.16
CA ILE A 89 -0.31 10.46 -6.31
C ILE A 89 -0.98 9.46 -7.25
N GLY A 90 -1.39 8.30 -6.75
CA GLY A 90 -2.01 7.25 -7.56
C GLY A 90 -3.34 7.69 -8.17
N GLY A 91 -4.23 8.26 -7.36
CA GLY A 91 -5.52 8.78 -7.83
C GLY A 91 -5.37 9.95 -8.80
N GLY A 92 -4.43 10.87 -8.53
CA GLY A 92 -4.11 11.98 -9.42
C GLY A 92 -3.58 11.52 -10.77
N LEU A 93 -2.63 10.57 -10.78
CA LEU A 93 -2.09 9.97 -12.00
C LEU A 93 -3.18 9.28 -12.82
N LEU A 94 -3.99 8.42 -12.19
CA LEU A 94 -5.10 7.74 -12.85
C LEU A 94 -6.11 8.73 -13.43
N TYR A 95 -6.45 9.79 -12.70
CA TYR A 95 -7.35 10.83 -13.18
C TYR A 95 -6.77 11.58 -14.39
N ILE A 96 -5.50 11.99 -14.33
CA ILE A 96 -4.84 12.70 -15.43
C ILE A 96 -4.75 11.82 -16.67
N LEU A 97 -4.37 10.55 -16.51
CA LEU A 97 -4.27 9.59 -17.61
C LEU A 97 -5.65 9.31 -18.22
N GLY A 98 -6.65 9.01 -17.39
CA GLY A 98 -8.03 8.78 -17.83
C GLY A 98 -8.60 10.00 -18.56
N LYS A 99 -8.32 11.21 -18.08
CA LYS A 99 -8.73 12.45 -18.75
C LYS A 99 -8.05 12.65 -20.10
N ARG A 100 -6.79 12.20 -20.28
CA ARG A 100 -6.12 12.26 -21.58
C ARG A 100 -6.69 11.23 -22.55
N ILE A 101 -6.87 9.99 -22.10
CA ILE A 101 -7.40 8.89 -22.93
C ILE A 101 -8.83 9.17 -23.39
N ALA A 102 -9.69 9.69 -22.50
CA ALA A 102 -11.10 9.96 -22.82
C ALA A 102 -11.31 11.27 -23.62
N LYS A 103 -10.24 12.04 -23.89
CA LYS A 103 -10.31 13.29 -24.65
C LYS A 103 -9.93 13.10 -26.12
N ASP A 104 -9.47 11.90 -26.49
CA ASP A 104 -9.39 11.42 -27.87
C ASP A 104 -10.72 10.73 -28.26
#